data_AF-A0A2V5W3P9-F1
#
_entry.id   AF-A0A2V5W3P9-F1
#
_cell.length_a   1.000
_cell.length_b   1.000
_cell.length_c   1.000
_cell.angle_alpha   90.00
_cell.angle_beta   90.00
_cell.angle_gamma   90.00
#
_symmetry.space_group_name_H-M   'P 1'
#
loop_
_entity.id
_entity.type
_entity.pdbx_description
1 polymer ?
#
loop_
_entity_poly.entity_id
_entity_poly.type
_entity_poly.pdbx_seq_one_letter_code
_entity_poly.pdbx_strand_id
1 'polypeptide(L)'
;MRKQQLTAEVCLGAFPDDPDFPQLKVASDPDRMLEVFRRHLKPVSGEPCQIRRCAPFRFRYRQSTSRCVLQYTLRIVEPRTGRQWDQWVTGLVYAETGEAERLWRELRAEDPRREIPEHWLTFEPVEFIPKLRMLVEVFPYDRRLRNLGPVLGGAVRDLEPLLLARLGPGQWRAAEHRMEPTRYRTELGAALKFTLQARDELTARSETLRCYLKVYRDQRGEETFQLLRSLSERAANGEDLYSVVRPITYLSGLRTLVLEEAAGTSLQQLLLQGRDPAAAVGVVARAVAALNQDDLGLTRRHSLADQVDDVTREARLVQWACPHISEEVQAITAAVVAGLAEVPPAPIHRDLKTDHIFLSDDRVCFIDFDNVAM
;
A
#
# COMPACT_ATOMS: atom_id res chain seq x y z
N MET A 1 0.81 5.17 11.92
CA MET A 1 1.32 3.82 12.20
C MET A 1 2.82 3.81 12.01
N ARG A 2 3.61 3.76 13.10
CA ARG A 2 4.98 3.27 12.98
C ARG A 2 4.84 1.83 12.50
N LYS A 3 5.15 1.56 11.23
CA LYS A 3 5.50 0.19 10.82
C LYS A 3 6.49 -0.29 11.87
N GLN A 4 6.22 -1.45 12.47
CA GLN A 4 7.22 -2.15 13.26
C GLN A 4 8.55 -1.96 12.52
N GLN A 5 9.51 -1.35 13.20
CA GLN A 5 10.89 -1.61 12.86
C GLN A 5 10.98 -3.12 12.99
N LEU A 6 10.85 -3.82 11.85
CA LEU A 6 11.29 -5.19 11.75
C LEU A 6 12.68 -5.15 12.36
N THR A 7 12.82 -5.85 13.49
CA THR A 7 14.12 -6.08 14.11
C THR A 7 15.08 -6.44 12.98
N ALA A 8 16.28 -5.89 13.03
CA ALA A 8 17.30 -5.96 11.99
C ALA A 8 17.79 -7.39 11.67
N GLU A 9 17.06 -8.42 12.09
CA GLU A 9 17.31 -9.85 11.96
C GLU A 9 16.42 -10.52 10.90
N VAL A 10 15.85 -9.76 9.96
CA VAL A 10 15.29 -10.35 8.73
C VAL A 10 16.47 -10.63 7.80
N CYS A 11 16.88 -11.91 7.73
CA CYS A 11 17.88 -12.49 6.84
C CYS A 11 18.94 -11.50 6.31
N LEU A 12 20.04 -11.35 7.05
CA LEU A 12 21.24 -10.60 6.62
C LEU A 12 21.97 -11.26 5.43
N GLY A 13 21.49 -12.40 4.93
CA GLY A 13 22.03 -13.07 3.75
C GLY A 13 21.47 -12.46 2.46
N ALA A 14 22.33 -12.23 1.48
CA ALA A 14 21.90 -11.91 0.11
C ALA A 14 20.99 -13.02 -0.43
N PHE A 15 20.04 -12.67 -1.30
CA PHE A 15 19.29 -13.69 -2.06
C PHE A 15 20.25 -14.62 -2.78
N PRO A 16 19.91 -15.92 -2.96
CA PRO A 16 20.77 -16.82 -3.71
C PRO A 16 21.05 -16.33 -5.12
N ASP A 17 22.18 -16.76 -5.66
CA ASP A 17 22.59 -16.39 -7.01
C ASP A 17 21.54 -16.91 -8.01
N ASP A 18 20.95 -15.97 -8.75
CA ASP A 18 19.98 -16.24 -9.80
C ASP A 18 20.63 -15.90 -11.16
N PRO A 19 20.80 -16.86 -12.08
CA PRO A 19 21.47 -16.62 -13.36
C PRO A 19 20.72 -15.65 -14.26
N ASP A 20 19.40 -15.56 -14.13
CA ASP A 20 18.57 -14.62 -14.89
C ASP A 20 18.64 -13.21 -14.27
N PHE A 21 18.95 -13.12 -12.97
CA PHE A 21 19.06 -11.87 -12.23
C PHE A 21 20.36 -11.75 -11.43
N PRO A 22 21.54 -11.72 -12.08
CA PRO A 22 22.84 -11.64 -11.40
C PRO A 22 23.01 -10.34 -10.59
N GLN A 23 22.16 -9.34 -10.86
CA GLN A 23 22.20 -8.03 -10.20
C GLN A 23 21.56 -8.07 -8.80
N LEU A 24 20.81 -9.12 -8.43
CA LEU A 24 20.14 -9.23 -7.13
C LEU A 24 21.12 -9.15 -5.97
N LYS A 25 22.33 -9.70 -6.12
CA LYS A 25 23.38 -9.61 -5.10
C LYS A 25 23.75 -8.17 -4.73
N VAL A 26 23.70 -7.26 -5.71
CA VAL A 26 23.94 -5.82 -5.45
C VAL A 26 22.64 -5.12 -5.07
N ALA A 27 21.55 -5.41 -5.78
CA ALA A 27 20.26 -4.75 -5.58
C ALA A 27 19.65 -5.01 -4.20
N SER A 28 19.93 -6.16 -3.58
CA SER A 28 19.45 -6.47 -2.23
C SER A 28 20.37 -5.97 -1.10
N ASP A 29 21.59 -5.53 -1.42
CA ASP A 29 22.56 -5.04 -0.44
C ASP A 29 22.33 -3.54 -0.15
N PRO A 30 21.95 -3.16 1.09
CA PRO A 30 21.64 -1.79 1.44
C PRO A 30 22.81 -0.82 1.25
N ASP A 31 24.03 -1.22 1.59
CA ASP A 31 25.21 -0.37 1.56
C ASP A 31 25.71 -0.15 0.14
N ARG A 32 25.68 -1.22 -0.68
CA ARG A 32 25.98 -1.08 -2.12
C ARG A 32 24.94 -0.22 -2.82
N MET A 33 23.65 -0.42 -2.53
CA MET A 33 22.60 0.39 -3.14
C MET A 33 22.63 1.85 -2.67
N LEU A 34 23.08 2.13 -1.45
CA LEU A 34 23.31 3.50 -0.99
C LEU A 34 24.30 4.24 -1.90
N GLU A 35 25.44 3.63 -2.19
CA GLU A 35 26.46 4.22 -3.09
C GLU A 35 25.96 4.34 -4.53
N VAL A 36 25.21 3.34 -5.00
CA VAL A 36 24.56 3.38 -6.31
C VAL A 36 23.60 4.58 -6.40
N PHE A 37 22.70 4.76 -5.44
CA PHE A 37 21.76 5.88 -5.47
C PHE A 37 22.44 7.23 -5.31
N ARG A 38 23.48 7.36 -4.47
CA ARG A 38 24.28 8.59 -4.34
C ARG A 38 24.90 9.03 -5.67
N ARG A 39 25.37 8.06 -6.46
CA ARG A 39 26.01 8.33 -7.75
C ARG A 39 25.01 8.66 -8.86
N HIS A 40 23.84 8.04 -8.83
CA HIS A 40 22.93 8.02 -9.99
C HIS A 40 21.69 8.92 -9.83
N LEU A 41 21.15 9.13 -8.62
CA LEU A 41 19.97 9.97 -8.44
C LEU A 41 20.35 11.46 -8.47
N LYS A 42 19.80 12.18 -9.45
CA LYS A 42 20.09 13.60 -9.69
C LYS A 42 18.99 14.47 -9.07
N PRO A 43 19.32 15.40 -8.17
CA PRO A 43 18.34 16.35 -7.61
C PRO A 43 17.76 17.26 -8.70
N VAL A 44 16.45 17.56 -8.63
CA VAL A 44 15.78 18.44 -9.62
C VAL A 44 15.95 19.92 -9.29
N SER A 45 15.82 20.30 -8.01
CA SER A 45 15.82 21.71 -7.57
C SER A 45 17.20 22.37 -7.58
N GLY A 46 18.27 21.63 -7.89
CA GLY A 46 19.65 22.10 -7.79
C GLY A 46 20.16 22.30 -6.36
N GLU A 47 19.26 22.26 -5.36
CA GLU A 47 19.62 22.28 -3.95
C GLU A 47 20.39 21.01 -3.56
N PRO A 48 21.48 21.13 -2.79
CA PRO A 48 22.26 19.97 -2.40
C PRO A 48 21.43 19.07 -1.51
N CYS A 49 21.18 17.83 -1.95
CA CYS A 49 20.53 16.79 -1.17
C CYS A 49 21.52 15.65 -0.95
N GLN A 50 21.54 15.07 0.25
CA GLN A 50 22.40 13.94 0.59
C GLN A 50 21.58 12.72 0.97
N ILE A 51 21.84 11.61 0.29
CA ILE A 51 21.27 10.31 0.62
C ILE A 51 22.12 9.72 1.75
N ARG A 52 21.56 9.63 2.97
CA ARG A 52 22.29 9.18 4.17
C ARG A 52 22.13 7.71 4.48
N ARG A 53 20.98 7.13 4.16
CA ARG A 53 20.67 5.72 4.38
C ARG A 53 19.85 5.17 3.22
N CYS A 54 20.08 3.92 2.88
CA CYS A 54 19.23 3.13 2.00
C CYS A 54 18.71 1.93 2.79
N ALA A 55 17.42 1.65 2.72
CA ALA A 55 16.81 0.48 3.35
C ALA A 55 15.89 -0.22 2.33
N PRO A 56 16.28 -1.38 1.77
CA PRO A 56 15.35 -2.22 1.02
C PRO A 56 14.25 -2.70 1.98
N PHE A 57 13.00 -2.62 1.54
CA PHE A 57 11.86 -3.01 2.39
C PHE A 57 10.79 -3.85 1.67
N ARG A 58 10.88 -3.98 0.35
CA ARG A 58 10.04 -4.91 -0.40
C ARG A 58 10.79 -5.49 -1.58
N PHE A 59 10.61 -6.78 -1.78
CA PHE A 59 11.02 -7.51 -2.96
C PHE A 59 9.79 -8.19 -3.57
N ARG A 60 9.64 -8.12 -4.88
CA ARG A 60 8.65 -8.89 -5.63
C ARG A 60 9.36 -9.59 -6.76
N TYR A 61 9.41 -10.90 -6.64
CA TYR A 61 9.97 -11.81 -7.62
C TYR A 61 8.92 -12.85 -7.97
N ARG A 62 8.79 -13.10 -9.26
CA ARG A 62 8.03 -14.25 -9.77
C ARG A 62 8.98 -14.97 -10.71
N GLN A 63 9.30 -16.21 -10.37
CA GLN A 63 10.22 -17.09 -11.11
C GLN A 63 9.84 -17.26 -12.60
N SER A 64 8.60 -16.93 -12.98
CA SER A 64 8.10 -16.98 -14.36
C SER A 64 8.03 -15.62 -15.07
N THR A 65 8.54 -14.54 -14.46
CA THR A 65 8.44 -13.18 -15.03
C THR A 65 9.80 -12.65 -15.42
N SER A 66 9.83 -11.87 -16.51
CA SER A 66 11.06 -11.26 -17.05
C SER A 66 11.68 -10.16 -16.17
N ARG A 67 11.15 -9.93 -14.95
CA ARG A 67 11.64 -8.85 -14.08
C ARG A 67 11.45 -9.08 -12.58
N CYS A 68 12.37 -8.51 -11.81
CA CYS A 68 12.28 -8.32 -10.37
C CYS A 68 11.92 -6.87 -10.03
N VAL A 69 11.22 -6.68 -8.91
CA VAL A 69 10.90 -5.34 -8.37
C VAL A 69 11.41 -5.21 -6.95
N LEU A 70 12.21 -4.19 -6.70
CA LEU A 70 12.76 -3.84 -5.39
C LEU A 70 12.26 -2.47 -4.98
N GLN A 71 11.82 -2.29 -3.73
CA GLN A 71 11.51 -0.98 -3.17
C GLN A 71 12.46 -0.65 -2.02
N TYR A 72 12.91 0.61 -2.02
CA TYR A 72 13.85 1.17 -1.06
C TYR A 72 13.25 2.39 -0.39
N THR A 73 13.58 2.59 0.88
CA THR A 73 13.41 3.86 1.57
C THR A 73 14.77 4.52 1.71
N LEU A 74 14.91 5.71 1.13
CA LEU A 74 16.12 6.52 1.20
C LEU A 74 15.93 7.63 2.24
N ARG A 75 16.84 7.74 3.21
CA ARG A 75 16.85 8.88 4.13
C ARG A 75 17.59 10.04 3.48
N ILE A 76 16.88 11.12 3.19
CA ILE A 76 17.45 12.32 2.58
C ILE A 76 17.69 13.38 3.65
N VAL A 77 18.80 14.11 3.53
CA VAL A 77 19.13 15.26 4.36
C VAL A 77 19.48 16.43 3.45
N GLU A 78 18.84 17.56 3.68
CA GLU A 78 19.20 18.85 3.10
C GLU A 78 20.26 19.51 3.99
N PRO A 79 21.53 19.64 3.56
CA PRO A 79 22.62 20.07 4.43
C PRO A 79 22.48 21.51 4.93
N ARG A 80 21.81 22.39 4.17
CA ARG A 80 21.66 23.81 4.52
C ARG A 80 20.71 24.02 5.69
N THR A 81 19.59 23.29 5.70
CA THR A 81 18.51 23.45 6.69
C THR A 81 18.58 22.37 7.78
N GLY A 82 19.31 21.27 7.53
CA GLY A 82 19.26 20.07 8.34
C GLY A 82 17.94 19.28 8.19
N ARG A 83 17.03 19.71 7.31
CA ARG A 83 15.75 19.05 7.08
C ARG A 83 15.99 17.61 6.61
N GLN A 84 15.17 16.70 7.12
CA GLN A 84 15.26 15.28 6.78
C GLN A 84 13.90 14.71 6.40
N TRP A 85 13.89 13.82 5.41
CA TRP A 85 12.69 13.10 4.99
C TRP A 85 13.05 11.75 4.38
N ASP A 86 12.04 10.92 4.21
CA ASP A 86 12.17 9.61 3.59
C ASP A 86 11.64 9.70 2.16
N GLN A 87 12.43 9.19 1.21
CA GLN A 87 12.10 9.11 -0.22
C GLN A 87 11.97 7.64 -0.62
N TRP A 88 10.82 7.26 -1.16
CA TRP A 88 10.66 5.92 -1.74
C TRP A 88 11.19 5.86 -3.16
N VAL A 89 11.91 4.78 -3.45
CA VAL A 89 12.49 4.50 -4.76
C VAL A 89 12.21 3.05 -5.13
N THR A 90 11.86 2.82 -6.40
CA THR A 90 11.67 1.49 -6.98
C THR A 90 12.81 1.19 -7.92
N GLY A 91 13.44 0.03 -7.78
CA GLY A 91 14.32 -0.57 -8.78
C GLY A 91 13.61 -1.70 -9.52
N LEU A 92 13.58 -1.61 -10.85
CA LEU A 92 13.06 -2.63 -11.77
C LEU A 92 14.24 -3.26 -12.49
N VAL A 93 14.52 -4.53 -12.20
CA VAL A 93 15.60 -5.30 -12.85
C VAL A 93 14.97 -6.27 -13.83
N TYR A 94 15.44 -6.26 -15.07
CA TYR A 94 14.94 -7.12 -16.13
C TYR A 94 15.96 -8.22 -16.46
N ALA A 95 15.46 -9.42 -16.76
CA ALA A 95 16.29 -10.55 -17.18
C ALA A 95 16.88 -10.29 -18.57
N GLU A 96 16.06 -9.77 -19.48
CA GLU A 96 16.49 -9.45 -20.84
C GLU A 96 17.38 -8.21 -20.87
N THR A 97 18.51 -8.32 -21.58
CA THR A 97 19.45 -7.21 -21.70
C THR A 97 18.88 -6.13 -22.61
N GLY A 98 18.95 -4.87 -22.17
CA GLY A 98 18.49 -3.71 -22.93
C GLY A 98 17.04 -3.30 -22.68
N GLU A 99 16.19 -4.17 -22.11
CA GLU A 99 14.78 -3.86 -21.85
C GLU A 99 14.62 -2.65 -20.90
N ALA A 100 15.38 -2.64 -19.81
CA ALA A 100 15.39 -1.53 -18.84
C ALA A 100 15.81 -0.20 -19.47
N GLU A 101 16.80 -0.22 -20.36
CA GLU A 101 17.31 0.99 -21.02
C GLU A 101 16.33 1.51 -22.07
N ARG A 102 15.76 0.61 -22.88
CA ARG A 102 14.71 0.95 -23.85
C ARG A 102 13.54 1.63 -23.14
N LEU A 103 13.03 1.02 -22.08
CA LEU A 103 11.92 1.57 -21.30
C LEU A 103 12.27 2.91 -20.65
N TRP A 104 13.49 3.06 -20.11
CA TRP A 104 13.94 4.36 -19.59
C TRP A 104 13.89 5.47 -20.66
N ARG A 105 14.37 5.20 -21.88
CA ARG A 105 14.33 6.18 -22.98
C ARG A 105 12.89 6.56 -23.34
N GLU A 106 12.00 5.59 -23.41
CA GLU A 106 10.56 5.81 -23.66
C GLU A 106 9.95 6.69 -22.58
N LEU A 107 10.10 6.33 -21.31
CA LEU A 107 9.53 7.08 -20.19
C LEU A 107 10.10 8.49 -20.07
N ARG A 108 11.40 8.68 -20.36
CA ARG A 108 12.03 10.00 -20.34
C ARG A 108 11.48 10.92 -21.43
N ALA A 109 11.08 10.37 -22.58
CA ALA A 109 10.49 11.14 -23.68
C ALA A 109 9.07 11.64 -23.36
N GLU A 110 8.35 10.99 -22.44
CA GLU A 110 7.00 11.39 -21.98
C GLU A 110 7.01 12.58 -21.00
N ASP A 111 8.19 13.13 -20.64
CA ASP A 111 8.37 14.18 -19.62
C ASP A 111 7.70 13.85 -18.26
N PRO A 112 8.28 12.90 -17.50
CA PRO A 112 7.66 12.35 -16.30
C PRO A 112 7.50 13.37 -15.16
N ARG A 113 8.10 14.56 -15.27
CA ARG A 113 7.98 15.63 -14.27
C ARG A 113 6.64 16.35 -14.34
N ARG A 114 6.03 16.41 -15.53
CA ARG A 114 4.85 17.25 -15.81
C ARG A 114 3.66 16.96 -14.89
N GLU A 115 3.49 15.72 -14.47
CA GLU A 115 2.36 15.28 -13.65
C GLU A 115 2.65 15.26 -12.15
N ILE A 116 3.87 15.66 -11.73
CA ILE A 116 4.30 15.59 -10.34
C ILE A 116 4.42 17.01 -9.76
N PRO A 117 3.81 17.29 -8.60
CA PRO A 117 3.98 18.60 -7.97
C PRO A 117 5.42 18.85 -7.54
N GLU A 118 5.87 20.10 -7.66
CA GLU A 118 7.27 20.49 -7.39
C GLU A 118 7.76 20.06 -6.00
N HIS A 119 6.92 20.16 -4.97
CA HIS A 119 7.28 19.77 -3.60
C HIS A 119 7.49 18.27 -3.41
N TRP A 120 7.08 17.43 -4.36
CA TRP A 120 7.36 15.99 -4.40
C TRP A 120 8.57 15.64 -5.29
N LEU A 121 9.07 16.57 -6.12
CA LEU A 121 10.16 16.36 -7.06
C LEU A 121 11.54 16.56 -6.41
N THR A 122 11.97 15.61 -5.57
CA THR A 122 13.33 15.64 -5.00
C THR A 122 14.39 15.30 -6.05
N PHE A 123 14.20 14.20 -6.78
CA PHE A 123 15.11 13.69 -7.80
C PHE A 123 14.40 13.54 -9.14
N GLU A 124 15.17 13.33 -10.21
CA GLU A 124 14.62 12.92 -11.49
C GLU A 124 13.66 11.72 -11.29
N PRO A 125 12.42 11.80 -11.81
CA PRO A 125 11.42 10.76 -11.60
C PRO A 125 11.84 9.37 -12.09
N VAL A 126 12.70 9.32 -13.11
CA VAL A 126 13.13 8.09 -13.76
C VAL A 126 14.63 8.15 -14.08
N GLU A 127 15.36 7.07 -13.81
CA GLU A 127 16.78 6.94 -14.14
C GLU A 127 17.13 5.51 -14.57
N PHE A 128 18.17 5.36 -15.38
CA PHE A 128 18.72 4.05 -15.75
C PHE A 128 20.10 3.84 -15.14
N ILE A 129 20.32 2.66 -14.56
CA ILE A 129 21.59 2.26 -13.95
C ILE A 129 22.18 1.10 -14.77
N PRO A 130 23.11 1.38 -15.72
CA PRO A 130 23.60 0.38 -16.66
C PRO A 130 24.22 -0.85 -16.00
N LYS A 131 25.04 -0.65 -14.96
CA LYS A 131 25.73 -1.74 -14.24
C LYS A 131 24.76 -2.76 -13.62
N LEU A 132 23.56 -2.32 -13.26
CA LEU A 132 22.53 -3.16 -12.66
C LEU A 132 21.41 -3.52 -13.64
N ARG A 133 21.49 -3.07 -14.90
CA ARG A 133 20.39 -3.18 -15.88
C ARG A 133 19.05 -2.79 -15.24
N MET A 134 19.07 -1.72 -14.44
CA MET A 134 17.98 -1.36 -13.55
C MET A 134 17.35 -0.06 -14.01
N LEU A 135 16.03 -0.09 -14.23
CA LEU A 135 15.21 1.10 -14.33
C LEU A 135 14.81 1.53 -12.92
N VAL A 136 15.02 2.79 -12.58
CA VAL A 136 14.69 3.36 -11.29
C VAL A 136 13.53 4.33 -11.44
N GLU A 137 12.51 4.18 -10.60
CA GLU A 137 11.36 5.09 -10.50
C GLU A 137 11.32 5.72 -9.10
N VAL A 138 11.28 7.04 -9.02
CA VAL A 138 11.26 7.80 -7.77
C VAL A 138 9.83 8.21 -7.45
N PHE A 139 9.31 7.78 -6.29
CA PHE A 139 7.96 8.15 -5.86
C PHE A 139 7.82 9.69 -5.82
N PRO A 140 6.72 10.26 -6.32
CA PRO A 140 5.46 9.59 -6.66
C PRO A 140 5.32 9.09 -8.09
N TYR A 141 6.37 9.15 -8.90
CA TYR A 141 6.31 8.56 -10.24
C TYR A 141 6.17 7.05 -10.17
N ASP A 142 5.18 6.54 -10.90
CA ASP A 142 4.98 5.11 -11.11
C ASP A 142 4.29 4.92 -12.46
N ARG A 143 4.98 4.27 -13.40
CA ARG A 143 4.51 4.14 -14.78
C ARG A 143 3.19 3.36 -14.92
N ARG A 144 2.84 2.53 -13.93
CA ARG A 144 1.60 1.73 -13.90
C ARG A 144 0.52 2.37 -13.04
N LEU A 145 0.83 3.42 -12.29
CA LEU A 145 -0.09 4.24 -11.47
C LEU A 145 -0.03 5.70 -11.90
N ARG A 146 -0.26 5.96 -13.20
CA ARG A 146 -0.17 7.31 -13.81
C ARG A 146 -1.07 8.36 -13.14
N ASN A 147 -2.16 7.91 -12.52
CA ASN A 147 -3.09 8.74 -11.74
C ASN A 147 -2.53 9.23 -10.40
N LEU A 148 -1.42 8.69 -9.89
CA LEU A 148 -0.87 9.05 -8.58
C LEU A 148 -0.35 10.50 -8.53
N GLY A 149 0.38 10.93 -9.56
CA GLY A 149 0.86 12.31 -9.68
C GLY A 149 -0.28 13.32 -9.66
N PRO A 150 -1.29 13.19 -10.55
CA PRO A 150 -2.48 14.03 -10.54
C PRO A 150 -3.22 14.06 -9.19
N VAL A 151 -3.40 12.91 -8.52
CA VAL A 151 -4.04 12.86 -7.20
C VAL A 151 -3.24 13.68 -6.18
N LEU A 152 -1.92 13.49 -6.09
CA LEU A 152 -1.05 14.26 -5.20
C LEU A 152 -0.97 15.75 -5.57
N GLY A 153 -1.15 16.08 -6.85
CA GLY A 153 -1.25 17.44 -7.36
C GLY A 153 -2.60 18.11 -7.17
N GLY A 154 -3.51 17.48 -6.43
CA GLY A 154 -4.78 18.09 -6.07
C GLY A 154 -5.84 17.99 -7.15
N ALA A 155 -5.78 17.01 -8.06
CA ALA A 155 -6.85 16.71 -9.00
C ALA A 155 -8.17 16.23 -8.30
N VAL A 156 -8.15 16.11 -6.98
CA VAL A 156 -9.29 15.72 -6.13
C VAL A 156 -10.13 16.91 -5.66
N ARG A 157 -10.19 18.01 -6.42
CA ARG A 157 -10.85 19.26 -5.98
C ARG A 157 -12.33 19.09 -5.62
N ASP A 158 -13.02 18.16 -6.28
CA ASP A 158 -14.42 17.84 -6.00
C ASP A 158 -14.64 17.10 -4.66
N LEU A 159 -13.56 16.75 -3.96
CA LEU A 159 -13.63 16.13 -2.64
C LEU A 159 -13.98 17.13 -1.54
N GLU A 160 -13.51 18.38 -1.63
CA GLU A 160 -13.71 19.36 -0.55
C GLU A 160 -15.20 19.61 -0.26
N PRO A 161 -16.08 19.86 -1.26
CA PRO A 161 -17.51 20.03 -0.99
C PRO A 161 -18.16 18.81 -0.32
N LEU A 162 -17.77 17.60 -0.72
CA LEU A 162 -18.29 16.36 -0.14
C LEU A 162 -17.88 16.20 1.33
N LEU A 163 -16.66 16.62 1.68
CA LEU A 163 -16.19 16.60 3.06
C LEU A 163 -16.87 17.67 3.90
N LEU A 164 -16.97 18.90 3.40
CA LEU A 164 -17.58 20.03 4.13
C LEU A 164 -19.06 19.76 4.43
N ALA A 165 -19.79 19.12 3.52
CA ALA A 165 -21.20 18.73 3.73
C ALA A 165 -21.42 17.85 4.98
N ARG A 166 -20.38 17.20 5.51
CA ARG A 166 -20.45 16.35 6.70
C ARG A 166 -20.43 17.12 8.02
N LEU A 167 -20.04 18.39 8.02
CA LEU A 167 -19.96 19.21 9.25
C LEU A 167 -21.32 19.71 9.73
N GLY A 168 -22.40 19.44 8.97
CA GLY A 168 -23.75 19.89 9.28
C GLY A 168 -23.96 21.37 8.92
N PRO A 169 -24.96 22.04 9.52
CA PRO A 169 -25.29 23.42 9.18
C PRO A 169 -24.14 24.37 9.52
N GLY A 170 -23.86 25.32 8.62
CA GLY A 170 -22.81 26.34 8.77
C GLY A 170 -22.34 26.88 7.41
N GLN A 171 -21.56 27.96 7.41
CA GLN A 171 -20.90 28.47 6.20
C GLN A 171 -19.45 28.00 6.17
N TRP A 172 -19.27 26.69 5.99
CA TRP A 172 -17.96 26.05 6.02
C TRP A 172 -17.16 26.34 4.76
N ARG A 173 -15.90 26.73 4.92
CA ARG A 173 -14.91 26.81 3.85
C ARG A 173 -13.67 26.00 4.15
N ALA A 174 -13.12 25.39 3.11
CA ALA A 174 -11.78 24.84 3.14
C ALA A 174 -10.75 25.96 3.38
N ALA A 175 -9.86 25.77 4.35
CA ALA A 175 -8.77 26.68 4.65
C ALA A 175 -7.44 26.13 4.14
N GLU A 176 -7.09 24.90 4.55
CA GLU A 176 -5.85 24.23 4.16
C GLU A 176 -6.13 22.74 4.01
N HIS A 177 -5.51 22.10 3.03
CA HIS A 177 -5.50 20.65 2.94
C HIS A 177 -4.08 20.10 2.91
N ARG A 178 -3.90 18.88 3.41
CA ARG A 178 -2.63 18.16 3.42
C ARG A 178 -2.83 16.74 2.96
N MET A 179 -1.91 16.27 2.12
CA MET A 179 -1.88 14.90 1.63
C MET A 179 -0.64 14.17 2.12
N GLU A 180 -0.84 13.00 2.75
CA GLU A 180 0.23 12.20 3.34
C GLU A 180 0.15 10.76 2.82
N PRO A 181 1.17 10.26 2.10
CA PRO A 181 1.22 8.86 1.71
C PRO A 181 1.33 7.96 2.95
N THR A 182 0.38 7.04 3.10
CA THR A 182 0.36 6.08 4.23
C THR A 182 0.82 4.69 3.80
N ARG A 183 0.55 4.31 2.53
CA ARG A 183 0.98 3.04 1.96
C ARG A 183 1.25 3.21 0.47
N TYR A 184 2.32 2.61 -0.01
CA TYR A 184 2.63 2.53 -1.42
C TYR A 184 2.99 1.08 -1.80
N ARG A 185 2.29 0.57 -2.81
CA ARG A 185 2.52 -0.72 -3.45
C ARG A 185 2.81 -0.45 -4.91
N THR A 186 4.10 -0.32 -5.24
CA THR A 186 4.59 -0.09 -6.61
C THR A 186 3.81 -0.94 -7.62
N GLU A 187 3.32 -0.26 -8.65
CA GLU A 187 2.54 -0.72 -9.78
C GLU A 187 1.19 -1.36 -9.45
N LEU A 188 0.75 -1.29 -8.19
CA LEU A 188 -0.50 -1.89 -7.70
C LEU A 188 -1.46 -0.85 -7.12
N GLY A 189 -0.99 0.01 -6.23
CA GLY A 189 -1.82 1.04 -5.59
C GLY A 189 -1.09 1.89 -4.57
N ALA A 190 -1.72 2.99 -4.18
CA ALA A 190 -1.29 3.84 -3.07
C ALA A 190 -2.48 4.16 -2.16
N ALA A 191 -2.23 4.34 -0.87
CA ALA A 191 -3.19 4.87 0.08
C ALA A 191 -2.64 6.17 0.66
N LEU A 192 -3.42 7.24 0.56
CA LEU A 192 -3.06 8.59 0.98
C LEU A 192 -4.05 9.03 2.06
N LYS A 193 -3.56 9.62 3.14
CA LYS A 193 -4.38 10.34 4.11
C LYS A 193 -4.55 11.76 3.62
N PHE A 194 -5.80 12.20 3.48
CA PHE A 194 -6.15 13.57 3.18
C PHE A 194 -6.74 14.21 4.44
N THR A 195 -6.16 15.34 4.85
CA THR A 195 -6.62 16.12 5.99
C THR A 195 -7.03 17.49 5.49
N LEU A 196 -8.26 17.90 5.79
CA LEU A 196 -8.83 19.19 5.43
C LEU A 196 -9.14 19.98 6.69
N GLN A 197 -8.57 21.18 6.80
CA GLN A 197 -8.97 22.17 7.79
C GLN A 197 -10.13 22.98 7.21
N ALA A 198 -11.24 23.01 7.92
CA ALA A 198 -12.43 23.76 7.57
C ALA A 198 -12.69 24.84 8.61
N ARG A 199 -13.21 25.98 8.18
CA ARG A 199 -13.62 27.08 9.06
C ARG A 199 -15.03 27.54 8.71
N ASP A 200 -15.87 27.69 9.72
CA ASP A 200 -17.19 28.30 9.59
C ASP A 200 -17.05 29.82 9.59
N GLU A 201 -17.49 30.47 8.51
CA GLU A 201 -17.41 31.92 8.36
C GLU A 201 -18.29 32.67 9.36
N LEU A 202 -19.38 32.06 9.83
CA LEU A 202 -20.34 32.72 10.73
C LEU A 202 -19.87 32.68 12.19
N THR A 203 -19.36 31.54 12.63
CA THR A 203 -19.01 31.30 14.04
C THR A 203 -17.51 31.37 14.31
N ALA A 204 -16.69 31.47 13.25
CA ALA A 204 -15.24 31.32 13.30
C ALA A 204 -14.77 29.97 13.88
N ARG A 205 -15.67 28.98 14.04
CA ARG A 205 -15.34 27.62 14.46
C ARG A 205 -14.48 26.95 13.40
N SER A 206 -13.49 26.17 13.84
CA SER A 206 -12.65 25.37 12.96
C SER A 206 -12.85 23.89 13.23
N GLU A 207 -12.81 23.09 12.18
CA GLU A 207 -12.94 21.63 12.23
C GLU A 207 -11.89 20.97 11.34
N THR A 208 -11.41 19.80 11.77
CA THR A 208 -10.47 18.99 10.98
C THR A 208 -11.19 17.75 10.45
N LEU A 209 -11.31 17.67 9.13
CA LEU A 209 -11.87 16.52 8.43
C LEU A 209 -10.76 15.63 7.89
N ARG A 210 -10.98 14.31 7.91
CA ARG A 210 -10.00 13.33 7.42
C ARG A 210 -10.68 12.26 6.59
N CYS A 211 -10.02 11.86 5.52
CA CYS A 211 -10.40 10.72 4.70
C CYS A 211 -9.15 10.03 4.12
N TYR A 212 -9.36 8.85 3.57
CA TYR A 212 -8.31 8.05 2.93
C TYR A 212 -8.61 7.87 1.45
N LEU A 213 -7.63 8.14 0.60
CA LEU A 213 -7.70 7.98 -0.85
C LEU A 213 -6.92 6.73 -1.22
N LYS A 214 -7.61 5.71 -1.74
CA LYS A 214 -6.99 4.51 -2.31
C LYS A 214 -6.91 4.69 -3.82
N VAL A 215 -5.70 4.91 -4.32
CA VAL A 215 -5.37 5.06 -5.74
C VAL A 215 -5.10 3.68 -6.32
N TYR A 216 -5.89 3.28 -7.31
CA TYR A 216 -5.78 1.97 -7.97
C TYR A 216 -5.12 2.12 -9.34
N ARG A 217 -4.43 1.06 -9.77
CA ARG A 217 -3.92 0.95 -11.14
C ARG A 217 -5.04 0.71 -12.16
N ASP A 218 -6.12 0.05 -11.74
CA ASP A 218 -7.24 -0.43 -12.56
C ASP A 218 -8.59 -0.04 -11.92
N GLN A 219 -9.71 -0.53 -12.46
CA GLN A 219 -11.06 -0.14 -12.03
C GLN A 219 -11.57 -0.91 -10.80
N ARG A 220 -10.78 -1.77 -10.15
CA ARG A 220 -11.23 -2.54 -8.97
C ARG A 220 -11.76 -1.69 -7.80
N GLY A 221 -11.32 -0.43 -7.71
CA GLY A 221 -11.83 0.49 -6.71
C GLY A 221 -13.34 0.76 -6.83
N GLU A 222 -13.90 0.63 -8.04
CA GLU A 222 -15.34 0.83 -8.29
C GLU A 222 -16.18 -0.31 -7.72
N GLU A 223 -15.79 -1.56 -7.96
CA GLU A 223 -16.44 -2.75 -7.38
C GLU A 223 -16.41 -2.67 -5.85
N THR A 224 -15.25 -2.28 -5.29
CA THR A 224 -15.08 -2.10 -3.83
C THR A 224 -15.96 -0.98 -3.31
N PHE A 225 -16.11 0.13 -4.04
CA PHE A 225 -17.00 1.23 -3.70
C PHE A 225 -18.46 0.78 -3.59
N GLN A 226 -18.96 0.05 -4.59
CA GLN A 226 -20.35 -0.42 -4.61
C GLN A 226 -20.62 -1.41 -3.46
N LEU A 227 -19.69 -2.32 -3.20
CA LEU A 227 -19.81 -3.24 -2.06
C LEU A 227 -19.85 -2.49 -0.73
N LEU A 228 -18.87 -1.61 -0.47
CA LEU A 228 -18.81 -0.88 0.79
C LEU A 228 -20.03 0.03 0.99
N ARG A 229 -20.59 0.57 -0.10
CA ARG A 229 -21.80 1.39 -0.07
C ARG A 229 -23.01 0.55 0.35
N SER A 230 -23.22 -0.60 -0.30
CA SER A 230 -24.29 -1.54 0.04
C SER A 230 -24.23 -1.96 1.52
N LEU A 231 -23.04 -2.31 2.01
CA LEU A 231 -22.85 -2.70 3.40
C LEU A 231 -23.04 -1.55 4.39
N SER A 232 -22.64 -0.34 4.02
CA SER A 232 -22.85 0.85 4.86
C SER A 232 -24.33 1.22 4.98
N GLU A 233 -25.10 1.04 3.91
CA GLU A 233 -26.55 1.27 3.88
C GLU A 233 -27.29 0.22 4.74
N ARG A 234 -26.87 -1.04 4.69
CA ARG A 234 -27.41 -2.12 5.56
C ARG A 234 -27.17 -1.86 7.05
N ALA A 235 -25.93 -1.53 7.42
CA ALA A 235 -25.56 -1.31 8.82
C ALA A 235 -26.31 -0.13 9.46
N ALA A 236 -26.73 0.87 8.67
CA ALA A 236 -27.53 1.99 9.16
C ALA A 236 -28.93 1.56 9.67
N ASN A 237 -29.42 0.40 9.22
CA ASN A 237 -30.71 -0.15 9.63
C ASN A 237 -30.66 -0.95 10.95
N GLY A 238 -29.47 -1.11 11.54
CA GLY A 238 -29.32 -1.45 12.97
C GLY A 238 -29.13 -2.91 13.35
N GLU A 239 -28.85 -3.81 12.40
CA GLU A 239 -28.88 -5.27 12.66
C GLU A 239 -27.51 -5.96 12.66
N ASP A 240 -26.44 -5.31 12.20
CA ASP A 240 -25.18 -6.00 11.94
C ASP A 240 -24.20 -5.98 13.15
N LEU A 241 -23.60 -7.15 13.42
CA LEU A 241 -22.56 -7.34 14.45
C LEU A 241 -21.19 -6.71 14.08
N TYR A 242 -21.09 -6.16 12.88
CA TYR A 242 -19.91 -5.45 12.38
C TYR A 242 -20.34 -4.32 11.44
N SER A 243 -19.43 -3.37 11.21
CA SER A 243 -19.57 -2.37 10.16
C SER A 243 -18.36 -2.42 9.23
N VAL A 244 -18.49 -1.77 8.08
CA VAL A 244 -17.35 -1.50 7.18
C VAL A 244 -17.05 -0.01 7.16
N VAL A 245 -15.83 0.33 6.77
CA VAL A 245 -15.48 1.74 6.52
C VAL A 245 -16.39 2.32 5.45
N ARG A 246 -17.00 3.47 5.78
CA ARG A 246 -17.94 4.13 4.88
C ARG A 246 -17.20 4.69 3.66
N PRO A 247 -17.66 4.40 2.44
CA PRO A 247 -17.14 5.05 1.26
C PRO A 247 -17.78 6.43 1.10
N ILE A 248 -16.98 7.41 0.72
CA ILE A 248 -17.44 8.77 0.43
C ILE A 248 -17.79 8.89 -1.05
N THR A 249 -16.88 8.49 -1.94
CA THR A 249 -17.07 8.52 -3.39
C THR A 249 -16.03 7.67 -4.11
N TYR A 250 -16.27 7.36 -5.38
CA TYR A 250 -15.27 6.82 -6.29
C TYR A 250 -15.04 7.78 -7.45
N LEU A 251 -13.80 8.28 -7.57
CA LEU A 251 -13.38 9.20 -8.62
C LEU A 251 -12.90 8.39 -9.82
N SER A 252 -13.82 8.04 -10.73
CA SER A 252 -13.55 7.14 -11.87
C SER A 252 -12.41 7.64 -12.77
N GLY A 253 -12.37 8.94 -13.06
CA GLY A 253 -11.29 9.57 -13.85
C GLY A 253 -9.91 9.47 -13.20
N LEU A 254 -9.84 9.30 -11.88
CA LEU A 254 -8.62 9.14 -11.11
C LEU A 254 -8.44 7.71 -10.57
N ARG A 255 -9.34 6.77 -10.88
CA ARG A 255 -9.37 5.40 -10.31
C ARG A 255 -9.09 5.39 -8.81
N THR A 256 -9.76 6.29 -8.08
CA THR A 256 -9.47 6.57 -6.68
C THR A 256 -10.73 6.40 -5.83
N LEU A 257 -10.69 5.46 -4.89
CA LEU A 257 -11.74 5.28 -3.88
C LEU A 257 -11.45 6.17 -2.68
N VAL A 258 -12.45 6.94 -2.25
CA VAL A 258 -12.36 7.82 -1.09
C VAL A 258 -13.16 7.20 0.05
N LEU A 259 -12.50 7.00 1.19
CA LEU A 259 -13.04 6.35 2.38
C LEU A 259 -12.99 7.30 3.58
N GLU A 260 -13.93 7.15 4.51
CA GLU A 260 -13.84 7.81 5.81
C GLU A 260 -12.60 7.34 6.62
N GLU A 261 -12.17 8.14 7.60
CA GLU A 261 -11.29 7.63 8.65
C GLU A 261 -12.10 6.66 9.54
N ALA A 262 -11.63 5.42 9.67
CA ALA A 262 -12.27 4.44 10.54
C ALA A 262 -12.23 4.93 12.00
N ALA A 263 -13.37 4.86 12.69
CA ALA A 263 -13.48 5.27 14.08
C ALA A 263 -12.82 4.26 15.03
N GLY A 264 -12.32 4.75 16.16
CA GLY A 264 -11.79 3.90 17.23
C GLY A 264 -10.30 3.57 17.11
N THR A 265 -9.88 2.53 17.83
CA THR A 265 -8.47 2.08 17.91
C THR A 265 -8.31 0.76 17.15
N SER A 266 -7.22 0.58 16.42
CA SER A 266 -7.01 -0.70 15.73
C SER A 266 -6.71 -1.83 16.71
N LEU A 267 -7.15 -3.06 16.39
CA LEU A 267 -6.84 -4.23 17.20
C LEU A 267 -5.32 -4.39 17.38
N GLN A 268 -4.53 -4.08 16.35
CA GLN A 268 -3.06 -4.10 16.44
C GLN A 268 -2.55 -3.18 17.54
N GLN A 269 -3.07 -1.95 17.64
CA GLN A 269 -2.66 -1.01 18.67
C GLN A 269 -3.01 -1.51 20.07
N LEU A 270 -4.18 -2.12 20.24
CA LEU A 270 -4.60 -2.70 21.52
C LEU A 270 -3.69 -3.87 21.92
N LEU A 271 -3.39 -4.78 21.00
CA LEU A 271 -2.50 -5.92 21.25
C LEU A 271 -1.08 -5.47 21.65
N LEU A 272 -0.58 -4.41 21.02
CA LEU A 272 0.74 -3.84 21.33
C LEU A 272 0.81 -3.11 22.68
N GLN A 273 -0.33 -2.79 23.30
CA GLN A 273 -0.37 -2.17 24.64
C GLN A 273 -0.13 -3.19 25.78
N GLY A 274 -0.10 -4.49 25.48
CA GLY A 274 0.21 -5.54 26.47
C GLY A 274 -0.85 -5.75 27.55
N ARG A 275 -2.08 -5.27 27.34
CA ARG A 275 -3.24 -5.58 28.19
C ARG A 275 -3.85 -6.92 27.78
N ASP A 276 -4.60 -7.57 28.67
CA ASP A 276 -5.35 -8.79 28.35
C ASP A 276 -6.31 -8.51 27.17
N PRO A 277 -6.09 -9.16 26.00
CA PRO A 277 -6.87 -8.88 24.81
C PRO A 277 -8.16 -9.71 24.72
N ALA A 278 -8.44 -10.60 25.69
CA ALA A 278 -9.52 -11.58 25.60
C ALA A 278 -10.88 -10.96 25.25
N ALA A 279 -11.26 -9.86 25.90
CA ALA A 279 -12.52 -9.17 25.63
C ALA A 279 -12.56 -8.60 24.19
N ALA A 280 -11.52 -7.87 23.78
CA ALA A 280 -11.44 -7.26 22.45
C ALA A 280 -11.42 -8.32 21.33
N VAL A 281 -10.62 -9.37 21.50
CA VAL A 281 -10.55 -10.49 20.55
C VAL A 281 -11.87 -11.25 20.50
N GLY A 282 -12.57 -11.41 21.63
CA GLY A 282 -13.88 -12.05 21.68
C GLY A 282 -14.94 -11.29 20.87
N VAL A 283 -14.97 -9.95 20.96
CA VAL A 283 -15.86 -9.11 20.13
C VAL A 283 -15.49 -9.24 18.66
N VAL A 284 -14.19 -9.16 18.32
CA VAL A 284 -13.70 -9.31 16.95
C VAL A 284 -14.03 -10.68 16.37
N ALA A 285 -13.89 -11.76 17.14
CA ALA A 285 -14.21 -13.11 16.69
C ALA A 285 -15.70 -13.24 16.31
N ARG A 286 -16.60 -12.64 17.09
CA ARG A 286 -18.04 -12.59 16.74
C ARG A 286 -18.30 -11.79 15.47
N ALA A 287 -17.64 -10.65 15.31
CA ALA A 287 -17.75 -9.83 14.09
C ALA A 287 -17.23 -10.56 12.84
N VAL A 288 -16.11 -11.27 12.95
CA VAL A 288 -15.56 -12.09 11.85
C VAL A 288 -16.50 -13.25 11.51
N ALA A 289 -17.02 -13.94 12.52
CA ALA A 289 -18.00 -15.00 12.30
C ALA A 289 -19.27 -14.47 11.61
N ALA A 290 -19.76 -13.31 12.01
CA ALA A 290 -20.90 -12.66 11.36
C ALA A 290 -20.60 -12.33 9.90
N LEU A 291 -19.42 -11.77 9.59
CA LEU A 291 -18.97 -11.53 8.21
C LEU A 291 -18.93 -12.84 7.39
N ASN A 292 -18.43 -13.93 7.97
CA ASN A 292 -18.34 -15.22 7.30
C ASN A 292 -19.69 -15.92 7.09
N GLN A 293 -20.77 -15.43 7.71
CA GLN A 293 -22.12 -15.97 7.58
C GLN A 293 -23.05 -15.03 6.80
N ASP A 294 -22.55 -13.88 6.38
CA ASP A 294 -23.33 -12.86 5.71
C ASP A 294 -23.61 -13.23 4.23
N ASP A 295 -24.69 -12.71 3.67
CA ASP A 295 -24.92 -12.73 2.23
C ASP A 295 -24.52 -11.38 1.63
N LEU A 296 -23.27 -11.35 1.16
CA LEU A 296 -22.67 -10.16 0.56
C LEU A 296 -22.90 -10.07 -0.96
N GLY A 297 -23.58 -11.04 -1.57
CA GLY A 297 -23.80 -11.09 -3.02
C GLY A 297 -22.49 -11.13 -3.83
N LEU A 298 -21.41 -11.67 -3.26
CA LEU A 298 -20.09 -11.69 -3.89
C LEU A 298 -20.07 -12.66 -5.07
N THR A 299 -19.49 -12.22 -6.18
CA THR A 299 -19.32 -13.05 -7.38
C THR A 299 -17.95 -13.71 -7.45
N ARG A 300 -16.95 -13.09 -6.82
CA ARG A 300 -15.58 -13.59 -6.79
C ARG A 300 -15.49 -14.82 -5.88
N ARG A 301 -15.03 -15.94 -6.44
CA ARG A 301 -14.75 -17.17 -5.69
C ARG A 301 -13.25 -17.38 -5.53
N HIS A 302 -12.84 -17.98 -4.43
CA HIS A 302 -11.48 -18.45 -4.18
C HIS A 302 -11.52 -19.93 -3.82
N SER A 303 -11.27 -20.77 -4.83
CA SER A 303 -11.39 -22.22 -4.72
C SER A 303 -10.27 -22.83 -3.88
N LEU A 304 -10.45 -24.10 -3.49
CA LEU A 304 -9.36 -24.89 -2.91
C LEU A 304 -8.12 -24.92 -3.80
N ALA A 305 -8.30 -25.07 -5.12
CA ALA A 305 -7.21 -25.07 -6.07
C ALA A 305 -6.43 -23.74 -6.02
N ASP A 306 -7.13 -22.60 -5.95
CA ASP A 306 -6.49 -21.29 -5.83
C ASP A 306 -5.72 -21.14 -4.49
N GLN A 307 -6.23 -21.74 -3.40
CA GLN A 307 -5.55 -21.73 -2.10
C GLN A 307 -4.28 -22.60 -2.11
N VAL A 308 -4.36 -23.79 -2.70
CA VAL A 308 -3.20 -24.68 -2.88
C VAL A 308 -2.14 -24.02 -3.76
N ASP A 309 -2.55 -23.34 -4.83
CA ASP A 309 -1.65 -22.59 -5.71
C ASP A 309 -0.99 -21.41 -4.98
N ASP A 310 -1.72 -20.69 -4.14
CA ASP A 310 -1.18 -19.62 -3.31
C ASP A 310 -0.11 -20.16 -2.35
N VAL A 311 -0.41 -21.20 -1.57
CA VAL A 311 0.54 -21.81 -0.62
C VAL A 311 1.77 -22.35 -1.34
N THR A 312 1.58 -23.09 -2.44
CA THR A 312 2.68 -23.69 -3.21
C THR A 312 3.59 -22.63 -3.80
N ARG A 313 3.03 -21.53 -4.31
CA ARG A 313 3.80 -20.43 -4.87
C ARG A 313 4.64 -19.71 -3.81
N GLU A 314 4.08 -19.42 -2.64
CA GLU A 314 4.84 -18.79 -1.56
C GLU A 314 5.92 -19.75 -1.01
N ALA A 315 5.63 -21.05 -0.90
CA ALA A 315 6.59 -22.06 -0.48
C ALA A 315 7.81 -22.13 -1.42
N ARG A 316 7.60 -22.05 -2.74
CA ARG A 316 8.70 -22.00 -3.73
C ARG A 316 9.58 -20.77 -3.54
N LEU A 317 8.98 -19.61 -3.23
CA LEU A 317 9.74 -18.38 -2.99
C LEU A 317 10.58 -18.50 -1.71
N VAL A 318 10.03 -19.06 -0.64
CA VAL A 318 10.77 -19.25 0.63
C VAL A 318 11.89 -20.27 0.45
N GLN A 319 11.65 -21.40 -0.22
CA GLN A 319 12.69 -22.38 -0.53
C GLN A 319 13.83 -21.76 -1.36
N TRP A 320 13.48 -20.95 -2.36
CA TRP A 320 14.47 -20.22 -3.13
C TRP A 320 15.23 -19.19 -2.28
N ALA A 321 14.55 -18.42 -1.42
CA ALA A 321 15.21 -17.39 -0.62
C ALA A 321 16.01 -17.96 0.57
N CYS A 322 15.61 -19.12 1.09
CA CYS A 322 16.18 -19.76 2.28
C CYS A 322 16.41 -21.26 2.01
N PRO A 323 17.40 -21.63 1.17
CA PRO A 323 17.60 -23.03 0.77
C PRO A 323 17.83 -23.99 1.94
N HIS A 324 18.43 -23.50 3.03
CA HIS A 324 18.76 -24.26 4.24
C HIS A 324 17.54 -24.77 5.04
N ILE A 325 16.34 -24.22 4.82
CA ILE A 325 15.09 -24.69 5.45
C ILE A 325 14.13 -25.33 4.44
N SER A 326 14.62 -25.75 3.27
CA SER A 326 13.75 -26.18 2.18
C SER A 326 12.94 -27.42 2.54
N GLU A 327 13.54 -28.37 3.25
CA GLU A 327 12.88 -29.60 3.68
C GLU A 327 11.74 -29.31 4.67
N GLU A 328 11.97 -28.42 5.65
CA GLU A 328 10.95 -27.97 6.59
C GLU A 328 9.81 -27.25 5.89
N VAL A 329 10.11 -26.35 4.94
CA VAL A 329 9.09 -25.65 4.16
C VAL A 329 8.27 -26.62 3.33
N GLN A 330 8.89 -27.63 2.71
CA GLN A 330 8.19 -28.68 1.97
C GLN A 330 7.27 -29.50 2.87
N ALA A 331 7.75 -29.91 4.05
CA ALA A 331 6.96 -30.67 5.01
C ALA A 331 5.74 -29.87 5.50
N ILE A 332 5.92 -28.59 5.86
CA ILE A 332 4.83 -27.69 6.26
C ILE A 332 3.84 -27.52 5.10
N THR A 333 4.33 -27.30 3.89
CA THR A 333 3.50 -27.12 2.69
C THR A 333 2.66 -28.36 2.42
N ALA A 334 3.27 -29.55 2.47
CA ALA A 334 2.57 -30.81 2.27
C ALA A 334 1.50 -31.04 3.35
N ALA A 335 1.81 -30.76 4.62
CA ALA A 335 0.86 -30.88 5.72
C ALA A 335 -0.33 -29.91 5.57
N VAL A 336 -0.08 -28.66 5.19
CA VAL A 336 -1.14 -27.67 4.92
C VAL A 336 -2.00 -28.14 3.75
N VAL A 337 -1.42 -28.49 2.61
CA VAL A 337 -2.17 -28.93 1.42
C VAL A 337 -3.00 -30.18 1.71
N ALA A 338 -2.47 -31.14 2.46
CA ALA A 338 -3.21 -32.35 2.86
C ALA A 338 -4.36 -32.06 3.84
N GLY A 339 -4.26 -30.98 4.63
CA GLY A 339 -5.29 -30.55 5.58
C GLY A 339 -6.35 -29.64 4.99
N LEU A 340 -6.12 -29.06 3.81
CA LEU A 340 -7.12 -28.25 3.12
C LEU A 340 -8.21 -29.14 2.53
N ALA A 341 -9.46 -28.70 2.67
CA ALA A 341 -10.63 -29.39 2.14
C ALA A 341 -11.55 -28.40 1.43
N GLU A 342 -12.29 -28.89 0.45
CA GLU A 342 -13.37 -28.12 -0.16
C GLU A 342 -14.49 -27.95 0.87
N VAL A 343 -14.94 -26.71 1.07
CA VAL A 343 -16.00 -26.36 2.01
C VAL A 343 -17.06 -25.51 1.29
N PRO A 344 -18.30 -25.44 1.81
CA PRO A 344 -19.29 -24.51 1.27
C PRO A 344 -18.74 -23.09 1.19
N PRO A 345 -18.88 -22.39 0.04
CA PRO A 345 -18.40 -21.02 -0.11
C PRO A 345 -19.03 -20.10 0.92
N ALA A 346 -18.22 -19.21 1.49
CA ALA A 346 -18.62 -18.28 2.54
C ALA A 346 -17.79 -17.01 2.42
N PRO A 347 -18.33 -15.81 2.68
CA PRO A 347 -17.57 -14.60 2.52
C PRO A 347 -16.31 -14.60 3.39
N ILE A 348 -15.17 -14.33 2.78
CA ILE A 348 -13.89 -14.17 3.46
C ILE A 348 -13.25 -12.86 3.04
N HIS A 349 -12.68 -12.15 4.02
CA HIS A 349 -11.96 -10.90 3.78
C HIS A 349 -10.65 -11.11 2.97
N ARG A 350 -10.07 -12.32 3.04
CA ARG A 350 -8.80 -12.77 2.42
C ARG A 350 -7.51 -12.05 2.83
N ASP A 351 -7.60 -10.82 3.32
CA ASP A 351 -6.42 -10.04 3.76
C ASP A 351 -6.62 -9.46 5.18
N LEU A 352 -7.37 -10.17 6.03
CA LEU A 352 -7.70 -9.72 7.39
C LEU A 352 -6.45 -9.70 8.26
N LYS A 353 -6.15 -8.54 8.83
CA LYS A 353 -5.02 -8.31 9.74
C LYS A 353 -5.49 -7.48 10.92
N THR A 354 -4.74 -7.52 12.02
CA THR A 354 -5.07 -6.76 13.23
C THR A 354 -5.13 -5.25 13.03
N ASP A 355 -4.45 -4.71 11.99
CA ASP A 355 -4.51 -3.29 11.61
C ASP A 355 -5.65 -2.96 10.64
N HIS A 356 -6.39 -3.96 10.18
CA HIS A 356 -7.59 -3.80 9.35
C HIS A 356 -8.90 -3.85 10.17
N ILE A 357 -8.79 -3.94 11.49
CA ILE A 357 -9.89 -4.10 12.43
C ILE A 357 -9.84 -2.96 13.42
N PHE A 358 -10.90 -2.15 13.49
CA PHE A 358 -11.02 -1.02 14.39
C PHE A 358 -12.14 -1.26 15.39
N LEU A 359 -11.87 -0.93 16.65
CA LEU A 359 -12.81 -1.03 17.76
C LEU A 359 -13.13 0.36 18.29
N SER A 360 -14.42 0.71 18.28
CA SER A 360 -14.95 1.89 18.94
C SER A 360 -16.08 1.44 19.86
N ASP A 361 -15.91 1.65 21.16
CA ASP A 361 -16.75 1.06 22.20
C ASP A 361 -16.80 -0.48 22.03
N ASP A 362 -17.95 -1.04 21.66
CA ASP A 362 -18.14 -2.47 21.35
C ASP A 362 -18.41 -2.75 19.86
N ARG A 363 -18.22 -1.76 18.99
CA ARG A 363 -18.45 -1.91 17.55
C ARG A 363 -17.16 -2.22 16.81
N VAL A 364 -17.20 -3.23 15.96
CA VAL A 364 -16.09 -3.63 15.10
C VAL A 364 -16.30 -3.06 13.71
N CYS A 365 -15.33 -2.29 13.23
CA CYS A 365 -15.27 -1.80 11.86
C CYS A 365 -14.14 -2.49 11.10
N PHE A 366 -14.47 -3.12 9.98
CA PHE A 366 -13.50 -3.70 9.05
C PHE A 366 -13.13 -2.70 7.94
N ILE A 367 -11.86 -2.69 7.55
CA ILE A 367 -11.33 -1.93 6.41
C ILE A 367 -10.61 -2.87 5.43
N ASP A 368 -10.37 -2.39 4.21
CA ASP A 368 -9.55 -3.07 3.18
C ASP A 368 -10.20 -4.29 2.50
N PHE A 369 -11.45 -4.13 2.03
CA PHE A 369 -12.23 -5.15 1.31
C PHE A 369 -11.80 -5.43 -0.14
N ASP A 370 -10.63 -4.96 -0.60
CA ASP A 370 -10.18 -5.11 -1.99
C ASP A 370 -10.06 -6.58 -2.45
N ASN A 371 -9.88 -7.50 -1.51
CA ASN A 371 -9.67 -8.92 -1.79
C ASN A 371 -10.80 -9.83 -1.32
N VAL A 372 -11.90 -9.26 -0.83
CA VAL A 372 -13.05 -10.06 -0.37
C VAL A 372 -13.53 -11.00 -1.47
N ALA A 373 -13.88 -12.22 -1.08
CA ALA A 373 -14.32 -13.29 -1.98
C ALA A 373 -15.20 -14.28 -1.20
N MET A 374 -15.75 -15.27 -1.89
CA MET A 374 -16.37 -16.47 -1.30
C MET A 374 -15.49 -17.71 -1.43
#